data_AF-A0AAD9XTC1-F1
#
_entry.id   AF-A0AAD9XTC1-F1
#
_cell.length_a   1.000
_cell.length_b   1.000
_cell.length_c   1.000
_cell.angle_alpha   90.00
_cell.angle_beta   90.00
_cell.angle_gamma   90.00
#
_symmetry.space_group_name_H-M   'P 1'
#
loop_
_entity.id
_entity.type
_entity.pdbx_description
1 polymer ?
#
loop_
_entity_poly.entity_id
_entity_poly.type
_entity_poly.pdbx_seq_one_letter_code
_entity_poly.pdbx_strand_id
1 'polypeptide(L)'
;MAICKQMVRLVADSGVYSVKSRVDYYARENGYRHISELVQSNGKRAFLVDTLLLVRRLEAQGVPTKQAEAITAAITEVLNDSLENVSHSFVSKAEMQKSEMLQESNLSKFKSQVQSSQEHHFSMLQRETEKLRNDIEKMRSELRYEIDKVTAGQRLDLNLERGRIRDELANQNAETTNLTNKLDREIHGLRAQLEAAKYDVIKYCIGTLVSISAVGLAMIRILINLILETSIRISQGRQAINYVHSTLERDITYLLEQLVNF
;
A
#
# COMPACT_ATOMS: atom_id res chain seq x y z
N MET A 1 9.63 22.56 -2.56
CA MET A 1 10.82 22.13 -3.35
C MET A 1 12.16 22.67 -2.81
N ALA A 2 12.19 23.83 -2.14
CA ALA A 2 13.42 24.37 -1.52
C ALA A 2 13.93 23.58 -0.30
N ILE A 3 13.03 23.03 0.51
CA ILE A 3 13.37 22.30 1.75
C ILE A 3 14.13 20.99 1.47
N CYS A 4 13.77 20.25 0.41
CA CYS A 4 14.50 19.03 0.02
C CYS A 4 15.92 19.32 -0.48
N LYS A 5 16.18 20.47 -1.12
CA LYS A 5 17.53 20.84 -1.56
C LYS A 5 18.44 21.22 -0.38
N GLN A 6 17.86 21.78 0.68
CA GLN A 6 18.60 22.20 1.88
C GLN A 6 18.95 21.00 2.77
N MET A 7 18.07 19.99 2.83
CA MET A 7 18.33 18.75 3.56
C MET A 7 19.41 17.87 2.91
N VAL A 8 19.44 17.82 1.56
CA VAL A 8 20.46 17.06 0.82
C VAL A 8 21.86 17.69 0.94
N ARG A 9 21.98 19.01 1.06
CA ARG A 9 23.27 19.68 1.34
C ARG A 9 23.76 19.45 2.77
N LEU A 10 22.87 19.49 3.76
CA LEU A 10 23.24 19.22 5.16
C LEU A 10 23.79 17.80 5.34
N VAL A 11 23.27 16.81 4.61
CA VAL A 11 23.76 15.42 4.67
C VAL A 11 25.09 15.26 3.91
N ALA A 12 25.28 15.97 2.80
CA ALA A 12 26.53 15.93 2.04
C ALA A 12 27.71 16.59 2.78
N ASP A 13 27.48 17.73 3.44
CA ASP A 13 28.55 18.42 4.17
C ASP A 13 28.91 17.72 5.50
N SER A 14 27.95 17.06 6.16
CA SER A 14 28.19 16.29 7.40
C SER A 14 29.06 15.04 7.18
N GLY A 15 28.97 14.44 5.99
CA GLY A 15 29.71 13.21 5.65
C GLY A 15 31.16 13.44 5.24
N VAL A 16 31.51 14.65 4.79
CA VAL A 16 32.84 14.94 4.21
C VAL A 16 33.81 15.54 5.24
N TYR A 17 33.32 16.20 6.30
CA TYR A 17 34.19 16.77 7.34
C TYR A 17 34.64 15.78 8.43
N SER A 18 34.05 14.59 8.53
CA SER A 18 34.37 13.65 9.63
C SER A 18 35.51 12.67 9.30
N VAL A 19 35.75 12.40 8.01
CA VAL A 19 36.70 11.34 7.59
C VAL A 19 38.13 11.87 7.39
N LYS A 20 38.34 13.19 7.32
CA LYS A 20 39.67 13.76 7.07
C LYS A 20 40.51 14.07 8.33
N SER A 21 39.96 13.92 9.54
CA SER A 21 40.67 14.29 10.79
C SER A 21 41.16 13.13 11.65
N ARG A 22 41.15 11.88 11.16
CA ARG A 22 41.40 10.74 12.07
C ARG A 22 42.43 9.70 11.62
N VAL A 23 43.34 10.08 10.71
CA VAL A 23 44.49 9.23 10.34
C VAL A 23 45.84 9.95 10.51
N ASP A 24 45.88 11.10 11.20
CA ASP A 24 47.15 11.78 11.52
C ASP A 24 47.58 11.65 13.00
N TYR A 25 46.85 10.89 13.82
CA TYR A 25 47.07 10.87 15.28
C TYR A 25 48.05 9.81 15.83
N TYR A 26 48.72 9.03 14.98
CA TYR A 26 49.71 8.05 15.45
C TYR A 26 51.08 8.13 14.76
N ALA A 27 51.41 9.26 14.14
CA ALA A 27 52.80 9.57 13.81
C ALA A 27 53.50 10.24 15.00
N ARG A 28 53.44 9.61 16.19
CA ARG A 28 54.28 10.01 17.32
C ARG A 28 55.52 9.12 17.31
N GLU A 29 56.54 9.69 16.69
CA GLU A 29 57.94 9.57 17.03
C GLU A 29 58.20 8.88 18.40
N ASN A 30 58.99 7.82 18.39
CA ASN A 30 60.31 7.79 19.02
C ASN A 30 60.62 6.45 19.72
N GLY A 31 61.86 6.00 19.52
CA GLY A 31 62.51 5.01 20.38
C GLY A 31 62.58 3.60 19.79
N TYR A 32 63.31 3.43 18.69
CA TYR A 32 64.10 2.19 18.57
C TYR A 32 64.99 2.16 19.82
N ARG A 33 64.55 1.42 20.86
CA ARG A 33 65.47 1.03 21.92
C ARG A 33 66.56 0.26 21.19
N HIS A 34 67.73 0.86 21.07
CA HIS A 34 68.97 0.15 20.79
C HIS A 34 69.16 -0.83 21.95
N ILE A 35 68.49 -1.99 21.90
CA ILE A 35 68.62 -3.07 22.90
C ILE A 35 70.00 -3.72 22.79
N SER A 36 70.81 -3.31 21.82
CA SER A 36 72.21 -3.65 21.80
C SER A 36 72.97 -2.49 21.19
N GLU A 37 73.28 -1.48 22.00
CA GLU A 37 74.68 -1.07 21.95
C GLU A 37 75.47 -2.35 22.22
N LEU A 38 75.95 -2.96 21.13
CA LEU A 38 77.15 -3.75 21.16
C LEU A 38 78.10 -2.92 22.01
N VAL A 39 78.26 -3.29 23.28
CA VAL A 39 79.46 -2.92 24.00
C VAL A 39 80.54 -3.38 23.05
N GLN A 40 81.16 -2.43 22.36
CA GLN A 40 82.40 -2.67 21.66
C GLN A 40 83.34 -2.99 22.80
N SER A 41 83.36 -4.26 23.18
CA SER A 41 84.35 -4.81 24.06
C SER A 41 85.62 -4.60 23.26
N ASN A 42 86.33 -3.51 23.53
CA ASN A 42 87.73 -3.38 23.20
C ASN A 42 88.34 -4.73 23.55
N GLY A 43 88.73 -5.50 22.53
CA GLY A 43 89.06 -6.93 22.62
C GLY A 43 90.37 -7.20 23.38
N LYS A 44 90.57 -6.54 24.52
CA LYS A 44 91.81 -6.46 25.29
C LYS A 44 91.62 -6.80 26.76
N ARG A 45 90.54 -7.48 27.15
CA ARG A 45 90.40 -8.04 28.51
C ARG A 45 89.85 -9.46 28.51
N ALA A 46 90.42 -10.31 27.67
CA ALA A 46 90.69 -11.66 28.17
C ALA A 46 91.81 -11.48 29.20
N PHE A 47 91.60 -11.87 30.44
CA PHE A 47 92.63 -11.84 31.49
C PHE A 47 93.72 -12.85 31.12
N LEU A 48 94.62 -12.46 30.22
CA LEU A 48 95.79 -13.24 29.86
C LEU A 48 96.83 -13.02 30.94
N VAL A 49 96.94 -13.97 31.87
CA VAL A 49 98.03 -13.99 32.84
C VAL A 49 99.28 -14.48 32.12
N ASP A 50 100.29 -13.62 32.02
CA ASP A 50 101.63 -14.02 31.59
C ASP A 50 102.29 -14.80 32.73
N THR A 51 102.22 -16.14 32.64
CA THR A 51 102.69 -17.05 33.68
C THR A 51 104.20 -16.93 33.90
N LEU A 52 104.98 -16.71 32.83
CA LEU A 52 106.43 -16.55 32.92
C LEU A 52 106.80 -15.24 33.61
N LEU A 53 106.15 -14.14 33.24
CA LEU A 53 106.37 -12.84 33.88
C LEU A 53 105.95 -12.87 35.36
N LEU A 54 104.86 -13.56 35.69
CA LEU A 54 104.37 -13.68 37.06
C LEU A 54 105.37 -14.46 37.95
N VAL A 55 105.88 -15.60 37.47
CA VAL A 55 106.93 -16.38 38.17
C VAL A 55 108.18 -15.54 38.38
N ARG A 56 108.68 -14.86 37.34
CA ARG A 56 109.89 -14.01 37.44
C ARG A 56 109.72 -12.87 38.42
N ARG A 57 108.52 -12.29 38.51
CA ARG A 57 108.20 -11.26 39.49
C ARG A 57 108.18 -11.82 40.91
N LEU A 58 107.63 -13.01 41.12
CA LEU A 58 107.62 -13.67 42.42
C LEU A 58 109.04 -14.05 42.87
N GLU A 59 109.87 -14.58 41.97
CA GLU A 59 111.29 -14.86 42.23
C GLU A 59 112.08 -13.59 42.60
N ALA A 60 111.83 -12.48 41.91
CA ALA A 60 112.45 -11.18 42.21
C ALA A 60 112.04 -10.63 43.59
N GLN A 61 110.93 -11.09 44.17
CA GLN A 61 110.47 -10.77 45.52
C GLN A 61 110.96 -11.78 46.58
N GLY A 62 111.89 -12.66 46.21
CA GLY A 62 112.50 -13.63 47.12
C GLY A 62 111.69 -14.92 47.30
N VAL A 63 110.65 -15.15 46.49
CA VAL A 63 109.89 -16.40 46.52
C VAL A 63 110.72 -17.50 45.83
N PRO A 64 110.98 -18.64 46.49
CA PRO A 64 111.64 -19.78 45.85
C PRO A 64 110.91 -20.20 44.58
N THR A 65 111.65 -20.51 43.52
CA THR A 65 111.10 -20.87 42.19
C THR A 65 109.92 -21.84 42.25
N LYS A 66 110.04 -22.94 43.02
CA LYS A 66 108.97 -23.93 43.17
C LYS A 66 107.68 -23.37 43.79
N GLN A 67 107.82 -22.42 44.73
CA GLN A 67 106.67 -21.77 45.36
C GLN A 67 106.08 -20.70 44.42
N ALA A 68 106.93 -19.97 43.68
CA ALA A 68 106.49 -19.01 42.67
C ALA A 68 105.69 -19.68 41.54
N GLU A 69 106.14 -20.84 41.07
CA GLU A 69 105.42 -21.69 40.12
C GLU A 69 104.08 -22.19 40.69
N ALA A 70 104.07 -22.69 41.94
CA ALA A 70 102.85 -23.18 42.58
C ALA A 70 101.80 -22.07 42.80
N ILE A 71 102.21 -20.87 43.22
CA ILE A 71 101.34 -19.72 43.39
C ILE A 71 100.79 -19.26 42.03
N THR A 72 101.65 -19.18 41.01
CA THR A 72 101.24 -18.84 39.64
C THR A 72 100.23 -19.85 39.11
N ALA A 73 100.44 -21.15 39.35
CA ALA A 73 99.52 -22.21 38.95
C ALA A 73 98.15 -22.06 39.62
N ALA A 74 98.10 -21.88 40.94
CA ALA A 74 96.85 -21.70 41.68
C ALA A 74 96.08 -20.43 41.24
N ILE A 75 96.78 -19.33 40.98
CA ILE A 75 96.15 -18.08 40.47
C ILE A 75 95.60 -18.30 39.05
N THR A 76 96.34 -19.01 38.20
CA THR A 76 95.92 -19.30 36.82
C THR A 76 94.69 -20.22 36.83
N GLU A 77 94.64 -21.20 37.72
CA GLU A 77 93.49 -22.09 37.91
C GLU A 77 92.23 -21.31 38.35
N VAL A 78 92.32 -20.53 39.43
CA VAL A 78 91.17 -19.72 39.92
C VAL A 78 90.70 -18.72 38.86
N LEU A 79 91.61 -18.13 38.08
CA LEU A 79 91.24 -17.20 37.01
C LEU A 79 90.60 -17.89 35.81
N ASN A 80 91.05 -19.10 35.45
CA ASN A 80 90.41 -19.90 34.41
C ASN A 80 89.00 -20.32 34.85
N ASP A 81 88.83 -20.81 36.08
CA ASP A 81 87.53 -21.19 36.63
C ASP A 81 86.57 -19.98 36.69
N SER A 82 87.08 -18.83 37.14
CA SER A 82 86.30 -17.59 37.20
C SER A 82 85.90 -17.10 35.81
N LEU A 83 86.79 -17.21 34.82
CA LEU A 83 86.53 -16.81 33.45
C LEU A 83 85.52 -17.75 32.77
N GLU A 84 85.62 -19.06 32.99
CA GLU A 84 84.66 -20.04 32.49
C GLU A 84 83.27 -19.78 33.09
N ASN A 85 83.18 -19.60 34.41
CA ASN A 85 81.93 -19.30 35.10
C ASN A 85 81.26 -18.00 34.58
N VAL A 86 82.05 -16.95 34.35
CA VAL A 86 81.54 -15.68 33.79
C VAL A 86 81.17 -15.84 32.31
N SER A 87 81.92 -16.64 31.54
CA SER A 87 81.63 -16.91 30.12
C SER A 87 80.24 -17.53 29.92
N HIS A 88 79.76 -18.36 30.86
CA HIS A 88 78.40 -18.93 30.80
C HIS A 88 77.28 -17.90 30.94
N SER A 89 77.57 -16.69 31.47
CA SER A 89 76.59 -15.60 31.58
C SER A 89 76.50 -14.72 30.34
N PHE A 90 77.43 -14.89 29.39
CA PHE A 90 77.46 -14.15 28.14
C PHE A 90 77.06 -15.04 26.96
N VAL A 91 76.38 -14.46 25.99
CA VAL A 91 76.07 -15.11 24.72
C VAL A 91 77.20 -14.81 23.74
N SER A 92 77.63 -15.80 22.98
CA SER A 92 78.64 -15.58 21.95
C SER A 92 78.11 -14.65 20.85
N LYS A 93 78.98 -13.89 20.19
CA LYS A 93 78.57 -13.04 19.05
C LYS A 93 77.87 -13.84 17.95
N ALA A 94 78.31 -15.07 17.71
CA ALA A 94 77.73 -15.95 16.70
C ALA A 94 76.29 -16.37 17.07
N GLU A 95 76.03 -16.72 18.34
CA GLU A 95 74.68 -17.06 18.82
C GLU A 95 73.75 -15.85 18.83
N MET A 96 74.25 -14.67 19.20
CA MET A 96 73.49 -13.42 19.15
C MET A 96 73.06 -13.09 17.72
N GLN A 97 74.01 -13.11 16.76
CA GLN A 97 73.71 -12.88 15.35
C GLN A 97 72.73 -13.92 14.80
N LYS A 98 72.88 -15.20 15.17
CA LYS A 98 71.93 -16.24 14.80
C LYS A 98 70.52 -15.94 15.32
N SER A 99 70.39 -15.48 16.56
CA SER A 99 69.10 -15.08 17.15
C SER A 99 68.50 -13.87 16.44
N GLU A 100 69.31 -12.86 16.12
CA GLU A 100 68.89 -11.68 15.37
C GLU A 100 68.37 -12.05 13.97
N MET A 101 69.13 -12.85 13.22
CA MET A 101 68.71 -13.36 11.91
C MET A 101 67.40 -14.16 11.99
N LEU A 102 67.21 -14.96 13.04
CA LEU A 102 65.96 -15.70 13.26
C LEU A 102 64.79 -14.76 13.55
N GLN A 103 64.99 -13.74 14.39
CA GLN A 103 63.96 -12.73 14.68
C GLN A 103 63.58 -11.94 13.44
N GLU A 104 64.56 -11.49 12.65
CA GLU A 104 64.32 -10.77 11.40
C GLU A 104 63.58 -11.65 10.38
N SER A 105 63.96 -12.92 10.25
CA SER A 105 63.25 -13.88 9.40
C SER A 105 61.80 -14.07 9.84
N ASN A 106 61.55 -14.21 11.14
CA ASN A 106 60.20 -14.36 11.68
C ASN A 106 59.36 -13.10 11.49
N LEU A 107 59.96 -11.92 11.69
CA LEU A 107 59.28 -10.64 11.47
C LEU A 107 58.93 -10.45 9.99
N SER A 108 59.84 -10.79 9.09
CA SER A 108 59.60 -10.75 7.64
C SER A 108 58.48 -11.70 7.21
N LYS A 109 58.49 -12.94 7.72
CA LYS A 109 57.40 -13.90 7.51
C LYS A 109 56.07 -13.38 8.03
N PHE A 110 56.03 -12.89 9.26
CA PHE A 110 54.83 -12.30 9.85
C PHE A 110 54.29 -11.15 9.00
N LYS A 111 55.16 -10.22 8.59
CA LYS A 111 54.79 -9.11 7.71
C LYS A 111 54.18 -9.61 6.39
N SER A 112 54.79 -10.60 5.75
CA SER A 112 54.27 -11.18 4.51
C SER A 112 52.90 -11.84 4.68
N GLN A 113 52.68 -12.54 5.80
CA GLN A 113 51.39 -13.16 6.12
C GLN A 113 50.31 -12.12 6.38
N VAL A 114 50.62 -11.06 7.12
CA VAL A 114 49.69 -9.96 7.38
C VAL A 114 49.31 -9.25 6.08
N GLN A 115 50.30 -8.92 5.23
CA GLN A 115 50.04 -8.28 3.95
C GLN A 115 49.19 -9.16 3.04
N SER A 116 49.56 -10.44 2.88
CA SER A 116 48.81 -11.40 2.07
C SER A 116 47.37 -11.58 2.57
N SER A 117 47.19 -11.68 3.89
CA SER A 117 45.87 -11.78 4.51
C SER A 117 45.03 -10.53 4.25
N GLN A 118 45.60 -9.33 4.43
CA GLN A 118 44.91 -8.07 4.16
C GLN A 118 44.48 -7.94 2.70
N GLU A 119 45.39 -8.23 1.76
CA GLU A 119 45.10 -8.22 0.32
C GLU A 119 43.99 -9.22 -0.04
N HIS A 120 44.04 -10.43 0.53
CA HIS A 120 43.01 -11.45 0.32
C HIS A 120 41.65 -11.02 0.87
N HIS A 121 41.58 -10.52 2.11
CA HIS A 121 40.34 -10.04 2.71
C HIS A 121 39.76 -8.85 1.96
N PHE A 122 40.61 -7.92 1.51
CA PHE A 122 40.18 -6.78 0.71
C PHE A 122 39.60 -7.23 -0.64
N SER A 123 40.29 -8.14 -1.34
CA SER A 123 39.80 -8.70 -2.61
C SER A 123 38.46 -9.43 -2.44
N MET A 124 38.33 -10.24 -1.39
CA MET A 124 37.09 -10.91 -1.02
C MET A 124 35.94 -9.93 -0.77
N LEU A 125 36.19 -8.90 0.06
CA LEU A 125 35.18 -7.88 0.38
C LEU A 125 34.78 -7.08 -0.85
N GLN A 126 35.73 -6.71 -1.70
CA GLN A 126 35.46 -6.02 -2.95
C GLN A 126 34.58 -6.86 -3.88
N ARG A 127 34.87 -8.16 -4.00
CA ARG A 127 34.09 -9.10 -4.81
C ARG A 127 32.67 -9.26 -4.29
N GLU A 128 32.49 -9.45 -2.98
CA GLU A 128 31.14 -9.58 -2.39
C GLU A 128 30.37 -8.26 -2.47
N THR A 129 31.03 -7.11 -2.31
CA THR A 129 30.39 -5.80 -2.51
C THR A 129 29.90 -5.63 -3.94
N GLU A 130 30.71 -5.98 -4.93
CA GLU A 130 30.33 -5.90 -6.34
C GLU A 130 29.21 -6.89 -6.68
N LYS A 131 29.26 -8.10 -6.13
CA LYS A 131 28.17 -9.08 -6.27
C LYS A 131 26.86 -8.54 -5.71
N LEU A 132 26.86 -8.03 -4.47
CA LEU A 132 25.68 -7.45 -3.85
C LEU A 132 25.14 -6.24 -4.62
N ARG A 133 26.04 -5.41 -5.17
CA ARG A 133 25.66 -4.30 -6.03
C ARG A 133 24.92 -4.78 -7.28
N ASN A 134 25.44 -5.81 -7.95
CA ASN A 134 24.80 -6.41 -9.12
C ASN A 134 23.44 -7.05 -8.79
N ASP A 135 23.33 -7.74 -7.66
CA ASP A 135 22.07 -8.31 -7.18
C ASP A 135 21.03 -7.22 -6.90
N ILE A 136 21.42 -6.09 -6.30
CA ILE A 136 20.56 -4.92 -6.09
C ILE A 136 20.08 -4.33 -7.42
N GLU A 137 20.98 -4.16 -8.39
CA GLU A 137 20.63 -3.62 -9.71
C GLU A 137 19.67 -4.56 -10.46
N LYS A 138 19.86 -5.88 -10.34
CA LYS A 138 18.96 -6.89 -10.90
C LYS A 138 17.58 -6.87 -10.23
N MET A 139 17.52 -6.91 -8.89
CA MET A 139 16.25 -6.82 -8.16
C MET A 139 15.50 -5.53 -8.50
N ARG A 140 16.23 -4.42 -8.65
CA ARG A 140 15.64 -3.13 -9.02
C ARG A 140 15.00 -3.16 -10.41
N SER A 141 15.63 -3.80 -11.39
CA SER A 141 15.08 -3.91 -12.75
C SER A 141 13.87 -4.84 -12.79
N GLU A 142 13.92 -5.99 -12.10
CA GLU A 142 12.80 -6.93 -11.97
C GLU A 142 11.60 -6.28 -11.29
N LEU A 143 11.80 -5.56 -10.17
CA LEU A 143 10.72 -4.85 -9.48
C LEU A 143 10.08 -3.78 -10.36
N ARG A 144 10.90 -3.04 -11.13
CA ARG A 144 10.37 -2.04 -12.05
C ARG A 144 9.51 -2.68 -13.14
N TYR A 145 9.96 -3.80 -13.70
CA TYR A 145 9.19 -4.55 -14.69
C TYR A 145 7.85 -5.05 -14.12
N GLU A 146 7.85 -5.64 -12.92
CA GLU A 146 6.61 -6.11 -12.29
C GLU A 146 5.65 -4.95 -11.95
N ILE A 147 6.17 -3.80 -11.50
CA ILE A 147 5.35 -2.58 -11.30
C ILE A 147 4.71 -2.14 -12.62
N ASP A 148 5.50 -2.03 -13.69
CA ASP A 148 4.99 -1.59 -15.00
C ASP A 148 3.94 -2.57 -15.55
N LYS A 149 4.19 -3.88 -15.40
CA LYS A 149 3.28 -4.95 -15.79
C LYS A 149 1.97 -4.91 -15.00
N VAL A 150 2.02 -4.84 -13.67
CA VAL A 150 0.81 -4.74 -12.82
C VAL A 150 0.04 -3.46 -13.12
N THR A 151 0.74 -2.33 -13.29
CA THR A 151 0.12 -1.04 -13.63
C THR A 151 -0.59 -1.11 -14.99
N ALA A 152 0.04 -1.73 -16.00
CA ALA A 152 -0.57 -1.93 -17.30
C ALA A 152 -1.78 -2.87 -17.23
N GLY A 153 -1.67 -3.97 -16.47
CA GLY A 153 -2.77 -4.90 -16.21
C GLY A 153 -3.97 -4.21 -15.56
N GLN A 154 -3.75 -3.49 -14.47
CA GLN A 154 -4.82 -2.73 -13.78
C GLN A 154 -5.47 -1.69 -14.70
N ARG A 155 -4.68 -0.98 -15.52
CA ARG A 155 -5.25 -0.04 -16.50
C ARG A 155 -6.11 -0.76 -17.52
N LEU A 156 -5.69 -1.93 -18.01
CA LEU A 156 -6.48 -2.72 -18.95
C LEU A 156 -7.79 -3.18 -18.30
N ASP A 157 -7.73 -3.76 -17.10
CA ASP A 157 -8.90 -4.24 -16.35
C ASP A 157 -9.93 -3.12 -16.14
N LEU A 158 -9.48 -1.94 -15.73
CA LEU A 158 -10.35 -0.77 -15.56
C LEU A 158 -10.99 -0.31 -16.88
N ASN A 159 -10.25 -0.38 -17.99
CA ASN A 159 -10.80 -0.01 -19.29
C ASN A 159 -11.82 -1.04 -19.79
N LEU A 160 -11.58 -2.33 -19.58
CA LEU A 160 -12.51 -3.40 -19.91
C LEU A 160 -13.79 -3.29 -19.06
N GLU A 161 -13.66 -3.10 -17.75
CA GLU A 161 -14.81 -2.96 -16.87
C GLU A 161 -15.60 -1.67 -17.16
N ARG A 162 -14.90 -0.57 -17.51
CA ARG A 162 -15.56 0.65 -17.99
C ARG A 162 -16.32 0.40 -19.30
N GLY A 163 -15.78 -0.41 -20.21
CA GLY A 163 -16.47 -0.85 -21.42
C GLY A 163 -17.73 -1.63 -21.09
N ARG A 164 -17.61 -2.65 -20.24
CA ARG A 164 -18.73 -3.50 -19.79
C ARG A 164 -19.84 -2.69 -19.12
N ILE A 165 -19.50 -1.73 -18.25
CA ILE A 165 -20.47 -0.83 -17.61
C ILE A 165 -21.19 0.03 -18.66
N ARG A 166 -20.49 0.52 -19.69
CA ARG A 166 -21.12 1.30 -20.77
C ARG A 166 -22.09 0.45 -21.59
N ASP A 167 -21.74 -0.79 -21.89
CA ASP A 167 -22.59 -1.71 -22.63
C ASP A 167 -23.84 -2.08 -21.82
N GLU A 168 -23.67 -2.38 -20.52
CA GLU A 168 -24.78 -2.64 -19.61
C GLU A 168 -25.71 -1.42 -19.48
N LEU A 169 -25.13 -0.21 -19.35
CA LEU A 169 -25.89 1.02 -19.29
C LEU A 169 -26.65 1.28 -20.60
N ALA A 170 -26.05 1.01 -21.76
CA ALA A 170 -26.71 1.13 -23.05
C ALA A 170 -27.89 0.14 -23.17
N ASN A 171 -27.71 -1.10 -22.71
CA ASN A 171 -28.76 -2.09 -22.67
C ASN A 171 -29.93 -1.67 -21.76
N GLN A 172 -29.64 -1.21 -20.54
CA GLN A 172 -30.65 -0.70 -19.61
C GLN A 172 -31.40 0.52 -20.17
N ASN A 173 -30.71 1.43 -20.85
CA ASN A 173 -31.34 2.57 -21.52
C ASN A 173 -32.28 2.12 -22.65
N ALA A 174 -31.89 1.11 -23.43
CA ALA A 174 -32.72 0.55 -24.48
C ALA A 174 -33.97 -0.15 -23.90
N GLU A 175 -33.80 -0.92 -22.83
CA GLU A 175 -34.91 -1.57 -22.11
C GLU A 175 -35.88 -0.55 -21.51
N THR A 176 -35.34 0.49 -20.85
CA THR A 176 -36.13 1.60 -20.30
C THR A 176 -36.93 2.30 -21.40
N THR A 177 -36.29 2.58 -22.55
CA THR A 177 -36.96 3.20 -23.71
C THR A 177 -38.06 2.29 -24.27
N ASN A 178 -37.81 0.98 -24.35
CA ASN A 178 -38.81 0.01 -24.79
C ASN A 178 -40.03 0.00 -23.86
N LEU A 179 -39.79 -0.01 -22.54
CA LEU A 179 -40.85 -0.01 -21.53
C LEU A 179 -41.65 1.29 -21.55
N THR A 180 -40.99 2.45 -21.66
CA THR A 180 -41.67 3.75 -21.83
C THR A 180 -42.56 3.74 -23.06
N ASN A 181 -42.06 3.28 -24.21
CA ASN A 181 -42.86 3.17 -25.43
C ASN A 181 -44.05 2.20 -25.27
N LYS A 182 -43.90 1.13 -24.50
CA LYS A 182 -44.99 0.20 -24.21
C LYS A 182 -46.04 0.86 -23.31
N LEU A 183 -45.61 1.55 -22.25
CA LEU A 183 -46.50 2.30 -21.36
C LEU A 183 -47.28 3.37 -22.13
N ASP A 184 -46.64 4.13 -23.01
CA ASP A 184 -47.32 5.14 -23.83
C ASP A 184 -48.40 4.51 -24.73
N ARG A 185 -48.11 3.36 -25.33
CA ARG A 185 -49.10 2.60 -26.12
C ARG A 185 -50.27 2.13 -25.26
N GLU A 186 -50.02 1.60 -24.07
CA GLU A 186 -51.07 1.18 -23.13
C GLU A 186 -51.92 2.37 -22.67
N ILE A 187 -51.31 3.52 -22.37
CA ILE A 187 -52.01 4.77 -22.03
C ILE A 187 -52.92 5.22 -23.18
N HIS A 188 -52.41 5.24 -24.41
CA HIS A 188 -53.21 5.58 -25.58
C HIS A 188 -54.36 4.59 -25.81
N GLY A 189 -54.11 3.29 -25.63
CA GLY A 189 -55.13 2.25 -25.71
C GLY A 189 -56.22 2.42 -24.66
N LEU A 190 -55.85 2.62 -23.39
CA LEU A 190 -56.78 2.86 -22.29
C LEU A 190 -57.59 4.14 -22.50
N ARG A 191 -56.96 5.21 -23.01
CA ARG A 191 -57.65 6.46 -23.34
C ARG A 191 -58.71 6.25 -24.43
N ALA A 192 -58.38 5.50 -25.49
CA ALA A 192 -59.33 5.19 -26.55
C ALA A 192 -60.51 4.34 -26.03
N GLN A 193 -60.24 3.33 -25.19
CA GLN A 193 -61.30 2.53 -24.55
C GLN A 193 -62.18 3.39 -23.63
N LEU A 194 -61.58 4.31 -22.87
CA LEU A 194 -62.32 5.25 -22.02
C LEU A 194 -63.22 6.18 -22.84
N GLU A 195 -62.72 6.70 -23.97
CA GLU A 195 -63.52 7.54 -24.87
C GLU A 195 -64.70 6.75 -25.46
N ALA A 196 -64.48 5.51 -25.90
CA ALA A 196 -65.56 4.64 -26.37
C ALA A 196 -66.61 4.36 -25.28
N ALA A 197 -66.16 3.97 -24.07
CA ALA A 197 -67.04 3.73 -22.93
C ALA A 197 -67.84 4.99 -22.54
N LYS A 198 -67.24 6.18 -22.65
CA LYS A 198 -67.95 7.45 -22.44
C LYS A 198 -69.12 7.60 -23.41
N TYR A 199 -68.91 7.30 -24.69
CA TYR A 199 -69.98 7.37 -25.69
C TYR A 199 -71.07 6.33 -25.45
N ASP A 200 -70.73 5.12 -25.02
CA ASP A 200 -71.70 4.09 -24.65
C ASP A 200 -72.60 4.56 -23.49
N VAL A 201 -72.02 5.12 -22.42
CA VAL A 201 -72.77 5.66 -21.29
C VAL A 201 -73.71 6.79 -21.76
N ILE A 202 -73.22 7.73 -22.57
CA ILE A 202 -74.06 8.82 -23.12
C ILE A 202 -75.24 8.24 -23.93
N LYS A 203 -74.99 7.23 -24.77
CA LYS A 203 -76.03 6.56 -25.55
C LYS A 203 -77.12 5.94 -24.67
N TYR A 204 -76.73 5.22 -23.61
CA TYR A 204 -77.68 4.66 -22.65
C TYR A 204 -78.47 5.73 -21.87
N CYS A 205 -77.82 6.83 -21.46
CA CYS A 205 -78.49 7.96 -20.81
C CYS A 205 -79.55 8.59 -21.72
N ILE A 206 -79.23 8.85 -22.99
CA ILE A 206 -80.20 9.39 -23.95
C ILE A 206 -81.35 8.41 -24.17
N GLY A 207 -81.05 7.12 -24.37
CA GLY A 207 -82.07 6.09 -24.57
C GLY A 207 -83.05 5.97 -23.39
N THR A 208 -82.53 6.02 -22.15
CA THR A 208 -83.38 5.98 -20.94
C THR A 208 -84.22 7.24 -20.78
N LEU A 209 -83.66 8.44 -20.99
CA LEU A 209 -84.42 9.70 -20.96
C LEU A 209 -85.55 9.73 -21.99
N VAL A 210 -85.28 9.29 -23.22
CA VAL A 210 -86.30 9.21 -24.29
C VAL A 210 -87.36 8.16 -23.95
N SER A 211 -86.97 6.99 -23.42
CA SER A 211 -87.91 5.95 -23.00
C SER A 211 -88.85 6.44 -21.89
N ILE A 212 -88.32 7.10 -20.85
CA ILE A 212 -89.12 7.66 -19.76
C ILE A 212 -90.08 8.73 -20.32
N SER A 213 -89.60 9.61 -21.19
CA SER A 213 -90.42 10.66 -21.81
C SER A 213 -91.54 10.07 -22.68
N ALA A 214 -91.26 9.03 -23.46
CA ALA A 214 -92.25 8.35 -24.29
C ALA A 214 -93.35 7.67 -23.45
N VAL A 215 -92.96 6.97 -22.38
CA VAL A 215 -93.91 6.38 -21.42
C VAL A 215 -94.75 7.47 -20.75
N GLY A 216 -94.13 8.58 -20.33
CA GLY A 216 -94.83 9.72 -19.75
C GLY A 216 -95.86 10.33 -20.69
N LEU A 217 -95.50 10.58 -21.95
CA LEU A 217 -96.42 11.09 -22.97
C LEU A 217 -97.57 10.11 -23.27
N ALA A 218 -97.29 8.81 -23.33
CA ALA A 218 -98.32 7.79 -23.51
C ALA A 218 -99.35 7.81 -22.37
N MET A 219 -98.88 7.92 -21.12
CA MET A 219 -99.74 8.03 -19.95
C MET A 219 -100.60 9.31 -19.98
N ILE A 220 -100.01 10.46 -20.34
CA ILE A 220 -100.76 11.72 -20.49
C ILE A 220 -101.85 11.59 -21.56
N ARG A 221 -101.54 10.95 -22.70
CA ARG A 221 -102.51 10.74 -23.77
C ARG A 221 -103.69 9.88 -23.32
N ILE A 222 -103.41 8.79 -22.60
CA ILE A 222 -104.46 7.94 -22.01
C ILE A 222 -105.30 8.73 -21.01
N LEU A 223 -104.68 9.53 -20.16
CA LEU A 223 -105.36 10.37 -19.18
C LEU A 223 -106.28 11.41 -19.83
N ILE A 224 -105.80 12.12 -20.86
CA ILE A 224 -106.61 13.10 -21.61
C ILE A 224 -107.81 12.42 -22.28
N ASN A 225 -107.61 11.26 -22.91
CA ASN A 225 -108.70 10.50 -23.52
C ASN A 225 -109.74 10.09 -22.47
N LEU A 226 -109.31 9.62 -21.29
CA LEU A 226 -110.21 9.28 -20.19
C LEU A 226 -111.01 10.49 -19.68
N ILE A 227 -110.37 11.66 -19.56
CA ILE A 227 -111.02 12.92 -19.16
C ILE A 227 -112.03 13.37 -20.22
N LEU A 228 -111.69 13.27 -21.51
CA LEU A 228 -112.60 13.60 -22.60
C LEU A 228 -113.80 12.65 -22.62
N GLU A 229 -113.59 11.35 -22.48
CA GLU A 229 -114.67 10.36 -22.47
C GLU A 229 -115.60 10.54 -21.27
N THR A 230 -115.06 10.83 -20.08
CA THR A 230 -115.85 11.18 -18.89
C THR A 230 -116.60 12.51 -19.08
N SER A 231 -115.98 13.53 -19.68
CA SER A 231 -116.64 14.81 -19.97
C SER A 231 -117.77 14.68 -21.00
N ILE A 232 -117.57 13.87 -22.06
CA ILE A 232 -118.63 13.58 -23.06
C ILE A 232 -119.79 12.84 -22.39
N ARG A 233 -119.51 11.82 -21.57
CA ARG A 233 -120.55 11.10 -20.80
C ARG A 233 -121.35 12.05 -19.89
N ILE A 234 -120.67 12.95 -19.18
CA ILE A 234 -121.32 13.97 -18.34
C ILE A 234 -122.18 14.93 -19.19
N SER A 235 -121.68 15.35 -20.36
CA SER A 235 -122.42 16.23 -21.28
C SER A 235 -123.67 15.58 -21.85
N GLN A 236 -123.59 14.32 -22.31
CA GLN A 236 -124.75 13.55 -22.76
C GLN A 236 -125.76 13.32 -21.62
N GLY A 237 -125.28 13.01 -20.41
CA GLY A 237 -126.14 12.93 -19.22
C GLY A 237 -126.87 14.24 -18.94
N ARG A 238 -126.18 15.39 -19.07
CA ARG A 238 -126.79 16.72 -18.90
C ARG A 238 -127.83 17.03 -19.99
N GLN A 239 -127.60 16.63 -21.24
CA GLN A 239 -128.60 16.77 -22.32
C GLN A 239 -129.84 15.89 -22.10
N ALA A 240 -129.65 14.65 -21.65
CA ALA A 240 -130.75 13.75 -21.31
C ALA A 240 -131.61 14.31 -20.17
N ILE A 241 -130.97 14.86 -19.12
CA ILE A 241 -131.68 15.54 -18.02
C ILE A 241 -132.46 16.76 -18.54
N ASN A 242 -131.86 17.60 -19.40
CA ASN A 242 -132.54 18.76 -19.99
C ASN A 242 -133.71 18.36 -20.90
N TYR A 243 -133.62 17.25 -21.63
CA TYR A 243 -134.70 16.72 -22.47
C TYR A 243 -135.86 16.17 -21.62
N VAL A 244 -135.56 15.47 -20.54
CA VAL A 244 -136.57 15.01 -19.58
C VAL A 244 -137.23 16.20 -18.88
N HIS A 245 -136.44 17.20 -18.46
CA HIS A 245 -136.95 18.41 -17.84
C HIS A 245 -137.90 19.19 -18.78
N SER A 246 -137.56 19.36 -20.06
CA SER A 246 -138.45 20.03 -21.04
C SER A 246 -139.68 19.21 -21.43
N THR A 247 -139.61 17.88 -21.32
CA THR A 247 -140.78 17.01 -21.53
C THR A 247 -141.72 17.06 -20.33
N LEU A 248 -141.17 17.06 -19.12
CA LEU A 248 -141.93 17.25 -17.89
C LEU A 248 -142.58 18.64 -17.83
N GLU A 249 -141.89 19.70 -18.27
CA GLU A 249 -142.47 21.03 -18.41
C GLU A 249 -143.65 21.02 -19.40
N ARG A 250 -143.50 20.35 -20.55
CA ARG A 250 -144.60 20.19 -21.52
C ARG A 250 -145.77 19.41 -20.93
N ASP A 251 -145.51 18.31 -20.23
CA ASP A 251 -146.55 17.48 -19.60
C ASP A 251 -147.27 18.22 -18.47
N ILE A 252 -146.55 18.98 -17.63
CA ILE A 252 -147.14 19.83 -16.59
C ILE A 252 -147.98 20.96 -17.23
N THR A 253 -147.49 21.57 -18.32
CA THR A 253 -148.25 22.59 -19.06
C THR A 253 -149.52 22.00 -19.68
N TYR A 254 -149.46 20.78 -20.22
CA TYR A 254 -150.61 20.05 -20.77
C TYR A 254 -151.64 19.68 -19.69
N LEU A 255 -151.18 19.27 -18.50
CA LEU A 255 -152.04 18.98 -17.36
C LEU A 255 -152.68 20.24 -16.78
N LEU A 256 -151.98 21.38 -16.78
CA LEU A 256 -152.53 22.68 -16.40
C LEU A 256 -153.57 23.18 -17.41
N GLU A 257 -153.37 23.00 -18.72
CA GLU A 257 -154.38 23.30 -19.74
C GLU A 257 -155.62 22.40 -19.66
N GLN A 258 -155.48 21.13 -19.24
CA GLN A 258 -156.62 20.25 -18.95
C GLN A 258 -157.36 20.59 -17.66
N LEU A 259 -156.67 21.13 -16.65
CA LEU A 259 -157.29 21.57 -15.38
C LEU A 259 -158.03 22.91 -15.49
N VAL A 260 -157.64 23.79 -16.41
CA VAL A 260 -158.28 25.12 -16.61
C VAL A 260 -159.49 25.05 -17.54
N ASN A 261 -159.62 24.01 -18.37
CA ASN A 261 -160.80 23.78 -19.23
C ASN A 261 -161.93 23.00 -18.52
N PHE A 262 -162.00 23.07 -17.19
CA PHE A 262 -163.08 22.57 -16.34
C PHE A 262 -163.55 23.69 -15.40
#